data_AF-A0A839VPU0-F1
#
_entry.id   AF-A0A839VPU0-F1
#
_cell.length_a   1.000
_cell.length_b   1.000
_cell.length_c   1.000
_cell.angle_alpha   90.00
_cell.angle_beta   90.00
_cell.angle_gamma   90.00
#
_symmetry.space_group_name_H-M   'P 1'
#
loop_
_entity.id
_entity.type
_entity.pdbx_description
1 polymer ?
#
loop_
_entity_poly.entity_id
_entity_poly.type
_entity_poly.pdbx_seq_one_letter_code
_entity_poly.pdbx_strand_id
1 'polypeptide(L)' 'MDFVADALFDGRRLSTLTIVDNYTRECLAIEVNGSLKGWDVVAALTRLSLHRPLPRYIKTDNGSEFISKALDKWA' A
#
# COMPACT_ATOMS: atom_id res chain seq x y z
N MET A 1 5.18 -3.44 -2.80
CA MET A 1 4.21 -2.35 -2.57
C MET A 1 4.93 -1.04 -2.73
N ASP A 2 4.25 -0.06 -3.32
CA ASP A 2 4.83 1.23 -3.62
C ASP A 2 3.79 2.35 -3.51
N PHE A 3 4.25 3.56 -3.19
CA PHE A 3 3.41 4.75 -3.17
C PHE A 3 3.69 5.63 -4.38
N VAL A 4 2.65 5.94 -5.14
CA VAL A 4 2.72 6.88 -6.27
C VAL A 4 1.99 8.16 -5.87
N ALA A 5 2.69 9.28 -5.90
CA ALA A 5 2.10 10.60 -5.64
C ALA A 5 1.84 11.33 -6.96
N ASP A 6 0.69 12.00 -7.04
CA ASP A 6 0.28 12.84 -8.16
C ASP A 6 -0.51 14.06 -7.63
N ALA A 7 -0.98 14.92 -8.52
CA ALA A 7 -1.85 16.04 -8.20
C ALA A 7 -3.01 16.13 -9.20
N LEU A 8 -4.20 16.45 -8.69
CA LEU A 8 -5.34 16.79 -9.53
C LEU A 8 -5.12 18.15 -10.20
N PHE A 9 -5.93 18.45 -11.21
CA PHE A 9 -5.84 19.71 -11.96
C PHE A 9 -5.99 20.96 -11.09
N ASP A 10 -6.63 20.83 -9.92
CA ASP A 10 -6.85 21.90 -8.94
C ASP A 10 -5.72 22.00 -7.88
N GLY A 11 -4.64 21.22 -8.03
CA GLY A 11 -3.49 21.21 -7.13
C GLY A 11 -3.65 20.34 -5.88
N ARG A 12 -4.79 19.66 -5.71
CA ARG A 12 -4.95 18.72 -4.59
C ARG A 12 -4.05 17.51 -4.80
N ARG A 13 -3.31 17.15 -3.74
CA ARG A 13 -2.47 15.95 -3.74
C ARG A 13 -3.34 14.69 -3.89
N LEU A 14 -2.82 13.77 -4.67
CA LEU A 14 -3.32 12.41 -4.85
C LEU A 14 -2.17 11.47 -4.47
N SER A 15 -2.46 10.43 -3.72
CA SER A 15 -1.50 9.41 -3.35
C SER A 15 -2.13 8.05 -3.54
N THR A 16 -1.34 7.13 -4.08
CA THR A 16 -1.81 5.83 -4.52
C THR A 16 -0.92 4.76 -3.93
N LEU A 17 -1.47 3.85 -3.14
CA LEU A 17 -0.77 2.65 -2.69
C LEU A 17 -1.02 1.54 -3.70
N THR A 18 0.04 1.00 -4.28
CA THR A 18 -0.05 -0.13 -5.19
C THR A 18 0.50 -1.40 -4.52
N ILE A 19 -0.31 -2.46 -4.52
CA ILE A 19 0.08 -3.78 -4.03
C ILE A 19 0.05 -4.73 -5.21
N VAL A 20 1.24 -5.15 -5.62
CA VAL A 20 1.46 -6.03 -6.77
C VAL A 20 2.17 -7.28 -6.29
N ASP A 21 1.72 -8.43 -6.77
CA ASP A 21 2.43 -9.69 -6.61
C ASP A 21 3.61 -9.73 -7.60
N ASN A 22 4.83 -9.85 -7.08
CA ASN A 22 6.04 -9.75 -7.90
C ASN A 22 6.26 -10.95 -8.82
N TYR A 23 5.67 -12.11 -8.52
CA TYR A 23 5.85 -13.32 -9.32
C TYR A 23 4.85 -13.38 -10.48
N THR A 24 3.57 -13.22 -10.17
CA THR A 24 2.47 -13.28 -11.13
C THR A 24 2.28 -11.96 -11.89
N ARG A 25 2.86 -10.86 -11.38
CA ARG A 25 2.64 -9.49 -11.86
C ARG A 25 1.18 -9.03 -11.70
N GLU A 26 0.39 -9.74 -10.90
CA GLU A 26 -0.99 -9.39 -10.62
C GLU A 26 -1.07 -8.15 -9.71
N CYS A 27 -1.92 -7.19 -10.07
CA CYS A 27 -2.25 -6.07 -9.19
C CYS A 27 -3.32 -6.51 -8.18
N LEU A 28 -2.92 -6.72 -6.93
CA LEU A 28 -3.79 -7.22 -5.86
C LEU A 28 -4.72 -6.12 -5.31
N ALA A 29 -4.20 -4.90 -5.16
CA ALA A 29 -4.96 -3.75 -4.69
C ALA A 29 -4.33 -2.43 -5.12
N ILE A 30 -5.19 -1.43 -5.31
CA ILE A 30 -4.82 -0.03 -5.48
C ILE A 30 -5.68 0.78 -4.51
N GLU A 31 -5.07 1.43 -3.53
CA GLU A 31 -5.77 2.37 -2.65
C GLU A 31 -5.44 3.79 -3.08
N VAL A 32 -6.44 4.66 -3.18
CA VAL A 32 -6.28 6.05 -3.64
C VAL A 32 -6.81 6.98 -2.57
N ASN A 33 -5.98 7.90 -2.09
CA ASN A 33 -6.39 8.94 -1.15
C ASN A 33 -5.49 10.19 -1.26
N GLY A 34 -5.94 11.33 -0.76
CA GLY A 34 -5.13 12.56 -0.79
C GLY A 34 -3.89 12.52 0.13
N SER A 35 -3.91 11.66 1.14
CA SER A 35 -2.78 11.34 2.00
C SER A 35 -2.97 9.92 2.52
N LEU A 36 -2.02 9.03 2.21
CA LEU A 36 -2.01 7.66 2.70
C LEU A 36 -1.05 7.53 3.88
N LYS A 37 -1.45 6.78 4.90
CA LYS A 37 -0.70 6.52 6.12
C LYS A 37 -0.52 5.02 6.32
N GLY A 38 0.33 4.63 7.28
CA GLY A 38 0.56 3.22 7.60
C GLY A 38 -0.72 2.43 7.95
N TRP A 39 -1.73 3.08 8.53
CA TRP A 39 -3.02 2.44 8.80
C TRP A 39 -3.80 2.05 7.54
N ASP A 40 -3.69 2.85 6.47
CA ASP A 40 -4.32 2.54 5.18
C ASP A 40 -3.66 1.31 4.54
N VAL A 41 -2.34 1.16 4.71
CA VAL A 41 -1.59 -0.04 4.28
C VAL A 41 -2.07 -1.28 5.03
N VAL A 42 -2.19 -1.19 6.36
CA VAL A 42 -2.68 -2.28 7.21
C VAL A 42 -4.11 -2.68 6.85
N ALA A 43 -4.99 -1.69 6.60
CA ALA A 43 -6.37 -1.96 6.18
C ALA A 43 -6.41 -2.69 4.82
N ALA A 44 -5.63 -2.25 3.85
CA ALA A 44 -5.54 -2.89 2.54
C ALA A 44 -5.03 -4.34 2.64
N LEU A 45 -3.95 -4.57 3.40
CA LEU A 45 -3.39 -5.90 3.61
C LEU A 45 -4.34 -6.82 4.38
N THR A 46 -5.04 -6.29 5.39
CA THR A 46 -6.07 -7.03 6.14
C THR A 46 -7.23 -7.42 5.24
N ARG A 47 -7.67 -6.54 4.34
CA ARG A 47 -8.71 -6.87 3.36
C ARG A 47 -8.24 -7.93 2.37
N LEU A 48 -6.97 -7.88 1.94
CA LEU A 48 -6.40 -8.90 1.07
C LEU A 48 -6.28 -10.27 1.76
N SER A 49 -5.94 -10.30 3.05
CA SER A 49 -5.79 -11.56 3.80
C SER A 49 -7.10 -12.33 4.00
N LEU A 50 -8.26 -11.66 3.87
CA LEU A 50 -9.57 -12.32 3.91
C LEU A 50 -9.85 -13.18 2.68
N HIS A 51 -9.22 -12.87 1.55
CA HIS A 51 -9.50 -13.52 0.27
C HIS A 51 -8.32 -14.33 -0.27
N ARG A 52 -7.12 -14.11 0.28
CA ARG A 52 -5.87 -14.70 -0.21
C ARG A 52 -5.00 -15.16 0.96
N PRO A 53 -4.19 -16.22 0.76
CA PRO A 53 -3.16 -16.57 1.71
C PRO A 53 -2.18 -15.40 1.86
N LEU A 54 -1.68 -15.23 3.09
CA LEU A 54 -0.74 -14.17 3.42
C LEU A 54 0.58 -14.35 2.63
N PRO A 55 1.17 -13.26 2.12
CA PRO A 55 2.45 -13.33 1.45
C PRO A 55 3.55 -13.71 2.45
N ARG A 56 4.49 -14.56 2.01
CA ARG A 56 5.64 -14.95 2.85
C ARG A 56 6.67 -13.82 3.01
N TYR A 57 6.69 -12.88 2.07
CA TYR A 57 7.59 -11.74 2.08
C TYR A 57 6.89 -10.53 1.46
N ILE A 58 7.04 -9.38 2.13
CA ILE A 58 6.55 -8.10 1.65
C ILE A 58 7.77 -7.25 1.30
N LYS A 59 7.84 -6.80 0.06
CA LYS A 59 8.83 -5.81 -0.38
C LYS A 59 8.15 -4.44 -0.48
N THR A 60 8.68 -3.45 0.23
CA THR A 60 8.30 -2.04 0.10
C THR A 60 9.50 -1.24 -0.37
N ASP A 61 9.30 -0.19 -1.16
CA ASP A 61 10.33 0.84 -1.31
C ASP A 61 10.37 1.71 -0.04
N ASN A 62 11.54 2.21 0.36
CA ASN A 62 11.78 2.90 1.64
C ASN A 62 11.23 4.35 1.64
N GLY A 63 10.01 4.55 1.14
CA GLY A 63 9.24 5.75 1.44
C GLY A 63 9.00 5.83 2.94
N SER A 64 9.16 7.02 3.52
CA SER A 64 8.94 7.29 4.95
C SER A 64 7.57 6.81 5.46
N GLU A 65 6.60 6.68 4.56
CA GLU A 65 5.24 6.22 4.77
C GLU A 65 5.15 4.73 5.12
N PHE A 66 6.15 3.92 4.74
CA PHE A 66 6.24 2.49 5.08
C PHE A 66 7.05 2.21 6.35
N ILE A 67 7.84 3.18 6.83
CA ILE A 67 8.51 3.14 8.15
C ILE A 67 7.50 3.50 9.24
N SER A 68 6.31 2.93 9.16
CA SER A 68 5.26 3.13 10.15
C SER A 68 5.24 1.92 11.06
N LYS A 69 5.43 2.14 12.37
CA LYS A 69 5.28 1.13 13.43
C LYS A 69 3.98 0.32 13.34
N ALA A 70 2.97 0.86 12.66
CA ALA A 70 1.69 0.17 12.40
C ALA A 70 1.86 -1.06 11.49
N LEU A 71 2.69 -0.95 10.44
CA LEU A 71 2.96 -2.08 9.54
C LEU A 71 3.83 -3.14 10.22
N ASP A 72 4.87 -2.73 10.96
CA ASP A 72 5.68 -3.64 11.78
C ASP A 72 4.87 -4.40 12.82
N LYS A 73 3.81 -3.79 13.38
CA LYS A 73 2.92 -4.44 14.35
C LYS A 73 1.93 -5.41 13.69
N TRP A 74 1.64 -5.23 12.41
CA TRP A 74 0.73 -6.11 11.67
C TRP A 74 1.43 -7.37 11.15
N ALA A 75 2.73 -7.25 10.82
CA ALA A 75 3.58 -8.36 10.36
C ALA A 75 3.96 -9.32 11.50
#